data_AF-A0A1F6RCE2-F1
#
_entry.id   AF-A0A1F6RCE2-F1
#
_cell.length_a   1.000
_cell.length_b   1.000
_cell.length_c   1.000
_cell.angle_alpha   90.00
_cell.angle_beta   90.00
_cell.angle_gamma   90.00
#
_symmetry.space_group_name_H-M   'P 1'
#
loop_
_entity.id
_entity.type
_entity.pdbx_description
1 polymer ?
#
loop_
_entity_poly.entity_id
_entity_poly.type
_entity_poly.pdbx_seq_one_letter_code
_entity_poly.pdbx_strand_id
1 'polypeptide(L)'
;MVALRDENQTVQGRALIGGKKLARKTYGFDEISLVPGKITLDLELCDTSFILGKHKFEFPIIASAMDSVVSPESAAEIARLGGLAVLNLQGIYTRYENYKEILKKISDADNDSFVPLMQELYKESVKDELIKKRIKEIKNTDGICAVSSTPNVANIYGPLAQSSGADIFVVQSTVVSIEHRSTDPQATFSLKDFIQKMSIPVIVGNCVTYDVALEHMKSGASAVLVGIGPGAACTSRGVLGIGVPMATSIADCAAARDDYFNKTGRYVHIIGDGGMGTGGDVCKAIACGADAVMIGLPFAKAKEAPGNGFHWGMATPSPVLPRGTRIKVGSIGTLKEILLGPARLDDGTQNFVGALKTSMSTLGAQNIKEMQQVEVVLAPSILSEGKTFQKAQKLGMGK
;
A
#
# COMPACT_ATOMS: atom_id res chain seq x y z
N MET A 1 -4.76 16.06 37.90
CA MET A 1 -5.43 14.77 38.16
C MET A 1 -5.15 13.85 36.98
N VAL A 2 -4.21 12.93 37.14
CA VAL A 2 -3.92 11.89 36.14
C VAL A 2 -5.08 10.90 36.22
N ALA A 3 -5.85 10.77 35.13
CA ALA A 3 -6.81 9.68 35.02
C ALA A 3 -6.01 8.37 34.99
N LEU A 4 -6.02 7.66 36.12
CA LEU A 4 -5.56 6.29 36.23
C LEU A 4 -6.39 5.47 35.23
N ARG A 5 -5.77 5.07 34.12
CA ARG A 5 -6.34 4.03 33.26
C ARG A 5 -6.42 2.77 34.11
N ASP A 6 -7.61 2.21 34.17
CA ASP A 6 -7.95 1.00 34.90
C ASP A 6 -6.98 -0.14 34.51
N GLU A 7 -6.15 -0.59 35.45
CA GLU A 7 -5.16 -1.65 35.25
C GLU A 7 -5.81 -2.99 34.82
N ASN A 8 -7.13 -3.13 34.98
CA ASN A 8 -7.88 -4.31 34.55
C ASN A 8 -8.27 -4.33 33.06
N GLN A 9 -8.18 -3.22 32.32
CA GLN A 9 -8.44 -3.23 30.87
C GLN A 9 -7.23 -3.64 30.01
N THR A 10 -6.02 -3.73 30.57
CA THR A 10 -4.78 -4.00 29.80
C THR A 10 -4.48 -5.49 29.56
N VAL A 11 -5.31 -6.41 30.09
CA VAL A 11 -5.09 -7.87 29.98
C VAL A 11 -5.97 -8.56 28.92
N GLN A 12 -7.03 -7.91 28.42
CA GLN A 12 -7.84 -8.50 27.34
C GLN A 12 -7.04 -8.58 26.03
N GLY A 13 -6.74 -9.81 25.58
CA GLY A 13 -6.12 -10.07 24.28
C GLY A 13 -4.59 -10.24 24.28
N ARG A 14 -3.93 -10.30 25.44
CA ARG A 14 -2.50 -10.67 25.54
C ARG A 14 -2.32 -12.07 26.11
N ALA A 15 -1.49 -12.87 25.46
CA ALA A 15 -1.08 -14.20 25.91
C ALA A 15 0.34 -14.17 26.50
N LEU A 16 0.60 -14.98 27.52
CA LEU A 16 1.96 -15.17 28.05
C LEU A 16 2.75 -16.09 27.12
N ILE A 17 3.89 -15.64 26.62
CA ILE A 17 4.83 -16.51 25.90
C ILE A 17 5.66 -17.34 26.91
N GLY A 18 6.17 -16.66 27.94
CA GLY A 18 6.98 -17.27 29.00
C GLY A 18 7.60 -16.20 29.90
N GLY A 19 7.83 -16.54 31.17
CA GLY A 19 8.37 -15.61 32.17
C GLY A 19 7.51 -14.35 32.32
N LYS A 20 8.06 -13.18 31.95
CA LYS A 20 7.35 -11.89 31.94
C LYS A 20 7.02 -11.38 30.52
N LYS A 21 7.24 -12.20 29.48
CA LYS A 21 7.04 -11.79 28.08
C LYS A 21 5.61 -12.06 27.62
N LEU A 22 4.89 -10.99 27.30
CA LEU A 22 3.55 -11.03 26.74
C LEU A 22 3.58 -10.89 25.21
N ALA A 23 2.65 -11.55 24.54
CA ALA A 23 2.30 -11.38 23.13
C ALA A 23 0.89 -10.81 23.01
N ARG A 24 0.68 -9.86 22.10
CA ARG A 24 -0.65 -9.39 21.73
C ARG A 24 -1.19 -10.25 20.60
N LYS A 25 -2.44 -10.71 20.70
CA LYS A 25 -3.12 -11.39 19.59
C LYS A 25 -3.47 -10.37 18.50
N THR A 26 -3.24 -10.73 17.24
CA THR A 26 -3.43 -9.88 16.06
C THR A 26 -4.03 -10.71 14.92
N TYR A 27 -4.67 -10.06 13.95
CA TYR A 27 -5.49 -10.70 12.92
C TYR A 27 -5.19 -10.14 11.52
N GLY A 28 -5.08 -11.03 10.55
CA GLY A 28 -5.01 -10.72 9.11
C GLY A 28 -6.39 -10.73 8.44
N PHE A 29 -6.43 -10.48 7.13
CA PHE A 29 -7.68 -10.48 6.38
C PHE A 29 -8.33 -11.86 6.28
N ASP A 30 -7.53 -12.93 6.33
CA ASP A 30 -8.01 -14.32 6.24
C ASP A 30 -8.60 -14.84 7.56
N GLU A 31 -8.57 -14.02 8.61
CA GLU A 31 -9.08 -14.36 9.94
C GLU A 31 -10.35 -13.59 10.30
N ILE A 32 -10.84 -12.74 9.38
CA ILE A 32 -12.01 -11.88 9.61
C ILE A 32 -13.02 -11.97 8.46
N SER A 33 -14.28 -11.64 8.76
CA SER A 33 -15.36 -11.48 7.78
C SER A 33 -16.16 -10.21 8.07
N LEU A 34 -16.81 -9.67 7.04
CA LEU A 34 -17.76 -8.57 7.15
C LEU A 34 -19.18 -9.12 7.32
N VAL A 35 -20.00 -8.44 8.11
CA VAL A 35 -21.37 -8.87 8.41
C VAL A 35 -22.37 -7.98 7.65
N PRO A 36 -23.29 -8.56 6.84
CA PRO A 36 -24.36 -7.83 6.19
C PRO A 36 -25.17 -6.96 7.15
N GLY A 37 -25.47 -5.75 6.70
CA GLY A 37 -26.31 -4.81 7.42
C GLY A 37 -27.79 -5.18 7.36
N LYS A 38 -28.63 -4.33 7.96
CA LYS A 38 -30.10 -4.48 7.95
C LYS A 38 -30.75 -4.08 6.63
N ILE A 39 -30.02 -3.34 5.79
CA ILE A 39 -30.48 -2.83 4.50
C ILE A 39 -29.43 -3.15 3.43
N THR A 40 -29.90 -3.31 2.19
CA THR A 40 -29.07 -3.37 0.99
C THR A 40 -29.31 -2.13 0.15
N LEU A 41 -28.35 -1.76 -0.69
CA LEU A 41 -28.42 -0.57 -1.54
C LEU A 41 -28.29 -0.95 -3.02
N ASP A 42 -28.84 -0.14 -3.91
CA ASP A 42 -28.46 -0.18 -5.33
C ASP A 42 -26.99 0.24 -5.50
N LEU A 43 -26.30 -0.29 -6.50
CA LEU A 43 -24.86 -0.05 -6.71
C LEU A 43 -24.55 1.43 -6.99
N GLU A 44 -25.50 2.14 -7.60
CA GLU A 44 -25.44 3.57 -7.93
C GLU A 44 -25.43 4.45 -6.68
N LEU A 45 -25.93 3.94 -5.54
CA LEU A 45 -25.90 4.63 -4.25
C LEU A 45 -24.57 4.48 -3.52
N CYS A 46 -23.65 3.64 -4.03
CA CYS A 46 -22.36 3.38 -3.42
C CYS A 46 -21.27 4.30 -4.03
N ASP A 47 -20.92 5.36 -3.30
CA ASP A 47 -19.82 6.27 -3.64
C ASP A 47 -18.48 5.71 -3.17
N THR A 48 -17.64 5.35 -4.15
CA THR A 48 -16.27 4.85 -3.91
C THR A 48 -15.22 5.94 -3.99
N SER A 49 -15.59 7.20 -4.24
CA SER A 49 -14.61 8.24 -4.49
C SER A 49 -13.69 8.49 -3.29
N PHE A 50 -12.45 8.87 -3.59
CA PHE A 50 -11.41 9.16 -2.61
C PHE A 50 -10.83 10.55 -2.87
N ILE A 51 -10.61 11.32 -1.81
CA ILE A 51 -10.07 12.68 -1.90
C ILE A 51 -8.78 12.74 -1.09
N LEU A 52 -7.71 13.29 -1.68
CA LEU A 52 -6.46 13.58 -1.00
C LEU A 52 -6.02 15.01 -1.33
N GLY A 53 -6.12 15.90 -0.34
CA GLY A 53 -5.90 17.33 -0.56
C GLY A 53 -6.93 17.87 -1.55
N LYS A 54 -6.46 18.44 -2.67
CA LYS A 54 -7.31 18.96 -3.75
C LYS A 54 -7.65 17.91 -4.83
N HIS A 55 -7.10 16.70 -4.73
CA HIS A 55 -7.20 15.69 -5.77
C HIS A 55 -8.33 14.72 -5.45
N LYS A 56 -9.26 14.53 -6.39
CA LYS A 56 -10.34 13.55 -6.32
C LYS A 56 -10.01 12.37 -7.25
N PHE A 57 -10.29 11.17 -6.77
CA PHE A 57 -10.15 9.89 -7.47
C PHE A 57 -11.50 9.18 -7.47
N GLU A 58 -11.77 8.37 -8.49
CA GLU A 58 -13.05 7.66 -8.66
C GLU A 58 -13.20 6.47 -7.69
N PHE A 59 -12.07 5.96 -7.20
CA PHE A 59 -12.00 4.82 -6.29
C PHE A 59 -10.78 4.91 -5.36
N PRO A 60 -10.78 4.19 -4.23
CA PRO A 60 -9.79 4.36 -3.19
C PRO A 60 -8.64 3.36 -3.35
N ILE A 61 -8.15 3.16 -4.58
CA ILE A 61 -7.11 2.15 -4.92
C ILE A 61 -5.92 2.83 -5.59
N ILE A 62 -4.74 2.63 -5.00
CA ILE A 62 -3.48 3.24 -5.39
C ILE A 62 -2.51 2.14 -5.85
N ALA A 63 -1.87 2.31 -7.00
CA ALA A 63 -0.81 1.40 -7.45
C ALA A 63 0.52 1.67 -6.73
N SER A 64 1.10 0.60 -6.17
CA SER A 64 2.30 0.67 -5.33
C SER A 64 3.55 1.08 -6.10
N ALA A 65 4.41 1.86 -5.44
CA ALA A 65 5.65 2.39 -6.02
C ALA A 65 6.72 1.32 -6.24
N MET A 66 6.54 0.49 -7.25
CA MET A 66 7.40 -0.64 -7.53
C MET A 66 7.71 -0.72 -9.02
N ASP A 67 8.96 -1.03 -9.38
CA ASP A 67 9.39 -1.02 -10.78
C ASP A 67 8.61 -1.99 -11.67
N SER A 68 8.16 -3.10 -11.10
CA SER A 68 7.32 -4.10 -11.77
C SER A 68 5.82 -3.74 -11.86
N VAL A 69 5.41 -2.62 -11.25
CA VAL A 69 4.00 -2.20 -11.13
C VAL A 69 3.75 -0.89 -11.85
N VAL A 70 4.53 0.16 -11.54
CA VAL A 70 4.29 1.52 -12.03
C VAL A 70 5.45 2.02 -12.87
N SER A 71 5.25 2.03 -14.19
CA SER A 71 5.99 2.86 -15.16
C SER A 71 5.25 4.18 -15.41
N PRO A 72 5.89 5.17 -16.08
CA PRO A 72 5.20 6.38 -16.55
C PRO A 72 3.94 6.06 -17.38
N GLU A 73 4.00 5.05 -18.27
CA GLU A 73 2.88 4.64 -19.11
C GLU A 73 1.74 4.02 -18.29
N SER A 74 2.04 3.11 -17.36
CA SER A 74 1.00 2.54 -16.51
C SER A 74 0.41 3.56 -15.55
N ALA A 75 1.20 4.55 -15.09
CA ALA A 75 0.70 5.64 -14.26
C ALA A 75 -0.32 6.49 -15.04
N ALA A 76 -0.01 6.82 -16.29
CA ALA A 76 -0.94 7.50 -17.17
C ALA A 76 -2.23 6.69 -17.39
N GLU A 77 -2.12 5.38 -17.61
CA GLU A 77 -3.30 4.53 -17.82
C GLU A 77 -4.17 4.42 -16.58
N ILE A 78 -3.57 4.25 -15.40
CA ILE A 78 -4.31 4.22 -14.13
C ILE A 78 -4.99 5.56 -13.86
N ALA A 79 -4.33 6.68 -14.18
CA ALA A 79 -4.93 8.01 -14.07
C ALA A 79 -6.15 8.17 -14.99
N ARG A 80 -6.09 7.70 -16.25
CA ARG A 80 -7.25 7.70 -17.17
C ARG A 80 -8.42 6.87 -16.66
N LEU A 81 -8.13 5.80 -15.92
CA LEU A 81 -9.15 4.98 -15.30
C LEU A 81 -9.75 5.62 -14.03
N GLY A 82 -9.22 6.76 -13.56
CA GLY A 82 -9.70 7.47 -12.36
C GLY A 82 -8.96 7.11 -11.07
N GLY A 83 -7.84 6.40 -11.16
CA GLY A 83 -7.03 5.96 -10.02
C GLY A 83 -5.76 6.80 -9.80
N LEU A 84 -4.96 6.38 -8.82
CA LEU A 84 -3.66 6.97 -8.53
C LEU A 84 -2.56 5.91 -8.66
N ALA A 85 -1.42 6.27 -9.24
CA ALA A 85 -0.23 5.44 -9.29
C ALA A 85 0.97 6.22 -8.78
N VAL A 86 1.85 5.55 -8.02
CA VAL A 86 3.04 6.18 -7.44
C VAL A 86 4.29 5.68 -8.17
N LEU A 87 5.08 6.57 -8.76
CA LEU A 87 6.34 6.21 -9.39
C LEU A 87 7.48 6.17 -8.35
N ASN A 88 8.26 5.10 -8.32
CA ASN A 88 9.44 5.01 -7.46
C ASN A 88 10.63 5.81 -8.03
N LEU A 89 11.02 6.91 -7.38
CA LEU A 89 12.14 7.75 -7.85
C LEU A 89 13.51 7.12 -7.64
N GLN A 90 13.61 6.05 -6.84
CA GLN A 90 14.86 5.31 -6.65
C GLN A 90 14.90 4.01 -7.47
N GLY A 91 13.89 3.80 -8.30
CA GLY A 91 13.76 2.63 -9.16
C GLY A 91 14.61 2.68 -10.42
N ILE A 92 14.28 1.80 -11.38
CA ILE A 92 14.97 1.66 -12.66
C ILE A 92 14.69 2.88 -13.56
N TYR A 93 13.47 3.43 -13.52
CA TYR A 93 13.02 4.49 -14.43
C TYR A 93 13.83 5.79 -14.36
N THR A 94 14.48 6.04 -13.23
CA THR A 94 15.26 7.24 -12.95
C THR A 94 16.76 6.98 -12.90
N ARG A 95 17.21 5.74 -13.14
CA ARG A 95 18.62 5.36 -13.28
C ARG A 95 19.01 5.17 -14.74
N TYR A 96 18.08 4.64 -15.54
CA TYR A 96 18.32 4.26 -16.93
C TYR A 96 17.36 4.97 -17.89
N GLU A 97 17.92 5.57 -18.93
CA GLU A 97 17.16 6.15 -20.04
C GLU A 97 16.36 5.04 -20.77
N ASN A 98 17.03 3.94 -21.09
CA ASN A 98 16.44 2.74 -21.67
C ASN A 98 16.01 1.72 -20.61
N TYR A 99 15.10 2.12 -19.73
CA TYR A 99 14.63 1.28 -18.63
C TYR A 99 13.94 -0.02 -19.11
N LYS A 100 13.37 -0.05 -20.32
CA LYS A 100 12.66 -1.22 -20.86
C LYS A 100 13.57 -2.43 -21.03
N GLU A 101 14.78 -2.22 -21.55
CA GLU A 101 15.79 -3.28 -21.65
C GLU A 101 16.22 -3.79 -20.28
N ILE A 102 16.34 -2.90 -19.29
CA ILE A 102 16.71 -3.27 -17.93
C ILE A 102 15.62 -4.11 -17.26
N LEU A 103 14.35 -3.69 -17.38
CA LEU A 103 13.21 -4.47 -16.89
C LEU A 103 13.13 -5.85 -17.55
N LYS A 104 13.40 -5.92 -18.87
CA LYS A 104 13.48 -7.21 -19.57
C LYS A 104 14.60 -8.10 -19.00
N LYS A 105 15.80 -7.56 -18.80
CA LYS A 105 16.92 -8.30 -18.17
C LYS A 105 16.54 -8.83 -16.78
N ILE A 106 15.86 -8.02 -15.96
CA ILE A 106 15.38 -8.44 -14.63
C ILE A 106 14.33 -9.55 -14.74
N SER A 107 13.44 -9.47 -15.72
CA SER A 107 12.38 -10.46 -15.94
C SER A 107 12.93 -11.79 -16.44
N ASP A 108 13.97 -11.74 -17.29
CA ASP A 108 14.60 -12.91 -17.92
C ASP A 108 15.65 -13.58 -17.02
N ALA A 109 16.10 -12.94 -15.94
CA ALA A 109 17.11 -13.51 -15.04
C ALA A 109 16.66 -14.89 -14.50
N ASP A 110 17.60 -15.78 -14.19
CA ASP A 110 17.30 -16.98 -13.41
C ASP A 110 17.20 -16.63 -11.91
N ASN A 111 16.80 -17.60 -11.08
CA ASN A 111 16.59 -17.35 -9.65
C ASN A 111 17.89 -17.12 -8.88
N ASP A 112 19.00 -17.74 -9.30
CA ASP A 112 20.28 -17.66 -8.59
C ASP A 112 20.99 -16.35 -8.92
N SER A 113 20.85 -15.85 -10.15
CA SER A 113 21.44 -14.58 -10.60
C SER A 113 20.59 -13.35 -10.30
N PHE A 114 19.32 -13.53 -9.91
CA PHE A 114 18.39 -12.41 -9.72
C PHE A 114 18.88 -11.39 -8.66
N VAL A 115 19.24 -11.84 -7.46
CA VAL A 115 19.68 -10.93 -6.38
C VAL A 115 20.99 -10.21 -6.75
N PRO A 116 22.05 -10.91 -7.22
CA PRO A 116 23.26 -10.25 -7.72
C PRO A 116 22.97 -9.23 -8.83
N LEU A 117 22.10 -9.55 -9.78
CA LEU A 117 21.71 -8.64 -10.85
C LEU A 117 21.01 -7.39 -10.31
N MET A 118 20.07 -7.53 -9.38
CA MET A 118 19.38 -6.38 -8.79
C MET A 118 20.36 -5.48 -8.03
N GLN A 119 21.29 -6.07 -7.27
CA GLN A 119 22.31 -5.30 -6.57
C GLN A 119 23.22 -4.55 -7.54
N GLU A 120 23.62 -5.17 -8.65
CA GLU A 120 24.44 -4.53 -9.68
C GLU A 120 23.69 -3.37 -10.36
N LEU A 121 22.46 -3.60 -10.81
CA LEU A 121 21.66 -2.59 -11.51
C LEU A 121 21.35 -1.37 -10.63
N TYR A 122 21.23 -1.52 -9.31
CA TYR A 122 20.94 -0.40 -8.41
C TYR A 122 22.20 0.34 -7.92
N LYS A 123 23.40 -0.07 -8.34
CA LYS A 123 24.63 0.75 -8.15
C LYS A 123 24.62 2.01 -9.00
N GLU A 124 24.02 1.96 -10.19
CA GLU A 124 23.86 3.13 -11.07
C GLU A 124 23.07 4.21 -10.34
N SER A 125 23.63 5.42 -10.20
CA SER A 125 22.96 6.50 -9.46
C SER A 125 21.65 6.93 -10.11
N VAL A 126 20.70 7.37 -9.28
CA VAL A 126 19.51 8.08 -9.75
C VAL A 126 19.94 9.41 -10.40
N LYS A 127 19.30 9.74 -11.51
CA LYS A 127 19.60 10.90 -12.36
C LYS A 127 18.48 11.94 -12.26
N ASP A 128 18.84 13.16 -11.88
CA ASP A 128 17.89 14.26 -11.70
C ASP A 128 17.15 14.61 -13.00
N GLU A 129 17.83 14.56 -14.15
CA GLU A 129 17.22 14.77 -15.47
C GLU A 129 16.18 13.70 -15.80
N LEU A 130 16.38 12.46 -15.36
CA LEU A 130 15.40 11.40 -15.55
C LEU A 130 14.21 11.58 -14.61
N ILE A 131 14.41 12.00 -13.36
CA ILE A 131 13.30 12.36 -12.46
C ILE A 131 12.40 13.41 -13.14
N LYS A 132 12.98 14.51 -13.60
CA LYS A 132 12.27 15.59 -14.30
C LYS A 132 11.52 15.06 -15.51
N LYS A 133 12.19 14.22 -16.32
CA LYS A 133 11.63 13.62 -17.52
C LYS A 133 10.44 12.72 -17.23
N ARG A 134 10.54 11.80 -16.27
CA ARG A 134 9.45 10.86 -15.92
C ARG A 134 8.23 11.57 -15.35
N ILE A 135 8.45 12.58 -14.51
CA ILE A 135 7.35 13.42 -14.01
C ILE A 135 6.64 14.12 -15.17
N LYS A 136 7.39 14.71 -16.11
CA LYS A 136 6.80 15.35 -17.30
C LYS A 136 6.03 14.36 -18.19
N GLU A 137 6.55 13.15 -18.38
CA GLU A 137 5.86 12.08 -19.12
C GLU A 137 4.48 11.77 -18.54
N ILE A 138 4.37 11.67 -17.20
CA ILE A 138 3.09 11.44 -16.51
C ILE A 138 2.18 12.67 -16.61
N LYS A 139 2.73 13.87 -16.39
CA LYS A 139 1.95 15.12 -16.42
C LYS A 139 1.39 15.46 -17.81
N ASN A 140 2.02 14.98 -18.88
CA ASN A 140 1.53 15.16 -20.25
C ASN A 140 0.23 14.39 -20.55
N THR A 141 -0.27 13.56 -19.63
CA THR A 141 -1.51 12.78 -19.82
C THR A 141 -2.68 13.32 -18.99
N ASP A 142 -2.62 14.58 -18.55
CA ASP A 142 -3.56 15.24 -17.62
C ASP A 142 -3.77 14.48 -16.29
N GLY A 143 -2.92 13.49 -16.00
CA GLY A 143 -2.98 12.66 -14.81
C GLY A 143 -2.34 13.31 -13.58
N ILE A 144 -2.74 12.84 -12.40
CA ILE A 144 -2.07 13.18 -11.14
C ILE A 144 -0.75 12.43 -11.05
N CYS A 145 0.36 13.15 -10.89
CA CYS A 145 1.68 12.57 -10.75
C CYS A 145 2.04 12.42 -9.27
N ALA A 146 1.97 11.18 -8.75
CA ALA A 146 2.53 10.85 -7.46
C ALA A 146 3.87 10.14 -7.61
N VAL A 147 4.82 10.48 -6.73
CA VAL A 147 6.16 9.91 -6.74
C VAL A 147 6.60 9.54 -5.32
N SER A 148 7.52 8.58 -5.18
CA SER A 148 8.03 8.14 -3.89
C SER A 148 9.54 8.15 -3.77
N SER A 149 10.03 8.26 -2.54
CA SER A 149 11.41 7.96 -2.19
C SER A 149 11.53 7.53 -0.73
N THR A 150 12.67 6.93 -0.38
CA THR A 150 13.02 6.62 1.01
C THR A 150 13.42 7.87 1.78
N PRO A 151 13.22 7.90 3.11
CA PRO A 151 13.50 9.07 3.95
C PRO A 151 14.89 9.69 3.76
N ASN A 152 15.92 8.85 3.61
CA ASN A 152 17.33 9.28 3.51
C ASN A 152 17.66 10.13 2.27
N VAL A 153 16.79 10.14 1.24
CA VAL A 153 16.97 10.99 0.04
C VAL A 153 15.79 11.91 -0.20
N ALA A 154 14.76 11.89 0.67
CA ALA A 154 13.55 12.68 0.50
C ALA A 154 13.86 14.19 0.46
N ASN A 155 14.81 14.67 1.26
CA ASN A 155 15.26 16.06 1.24
C ASN A 155 15.88 16.50 -0.09
N ILE A 156 16.36 15.55 -0.90
CA ILE A 156 16.94 15.82 -2.23
C ILE A 156 15.84 15.71 -3.28
N TYR A 157 15.13 14.57 -3.33
CA TYR A 157 14.19 14.28 -4.40
C TYR A 157 12.82 14.94 -4.22
N GLY A 158 12.42 15.30 -3.01
CA GLY A 158 11.16 16.01 -2.73
C GLY A 158 11.09 17.39 -3.41
N PRO A 159 12.01 18.32 -3.10
CA PRO A 159 12.06 19.63 -3.74
C PRO A 159 12.20 19.55 -5.27
N LEU A 160 13.01 18.60 -5.75
CA LEU A 160 13.18 18.35 -7.18
C LEU A 160 11.86 17.88 -7.84
N ALA A 161 11.17 16.93 -7.22
CA ALA A 161 9.92 16.41 -7.75
C ALA A 161 8.81 17.46 -7.78
N GLN A 162 8.62 18.23 -6.70
CA GLN A 162 7.59 19.28 -6.68
C GLN A 162 7.87 20.37 -7.71
N SER A 163 9.13 20.81 -7.85
CA SER A 163 9.51 21.82 -8.85
C SER A 163 9.41 21.32 -10.29
N SER A 164 9.44 19.99 -10.46
CA SER A 164 9.19 19.32 -11.75
C SER A 164 7.70 19.11 -12.04
N GLY A 165 6.80 19.42 -11.10
CA GLY A 165 5.35 19.32 -11.28
C GLY A 165 4.71 18.06 -10.71
N ALA A 166 5.38 17.31 -9.82
CA ALA A 166 4.71 16.26 -9.06
C ALA A 166 3.57 16.84 -8.20
N ASP A 167 2.45 16.14 -8.10
CA ASP A 167 1.25 16.56 -7.39
C ASP A 167 1.18 16.00 -5.97
N ILE A 168 1.79 14.83 -5.72
CA ILE A 168 1.82 14.14 -4.42
C ILE A 168 3.21 13.55 -4.22
N PHE A 169 3.74 13.65 -3.01
CA PHE A 169 4.99 13.00 -2.64
C PHE A 169 4.78 11.93 -1.57
N VAL A 170 5.41 10.77 -1.74
CA VAL A 170 5.33 9.66 -0.79
C VAL A 170 6.70 9.42 -0.18
N VAL A 171 6.82 9.63 1.13
CA VAL A 171 7.99 9.20 1.91
C VAL A 171 7.74 7.76 2.35
N GLN A 172 8.34 6.80 1.65
CA GLN A 172 8.08 5.38 1.86
C GLN A 172 9.34 4.58 2.20
N SER A 173 9.26 3.74 3.22
CA SER A 173 10.22 2.65 3.44
C SER A 173 9.53 1.48 4.16
N THR A 174 10.26 0.39 4.42
CA THR A 174 9.69 -0.71 5.24
C THR A 174 9.20 -0.22 6.59
N VAL A 175 9.93 0.69 7.24
CA VAL A 175 9.53 1.31 8.51
C VAL A 175 9.98 2.76 8.47
N VAL A 176 9.06 3.70 8.63
CA VAL A 176 9.41 5.12 8.75
C VAL A 176 9.21 5.57 10.19
N SER A 177 10.25 6.14 10.77
CA SER A 177 10.21 6.84 12.05
C SER A 177 10.09 8.34 11.82
N ILE A 178 9.78 9.11 12.88
CA ILE A 178 9.77 10.58 12.81
C ILE A 178 11.17 11.19 12.62
N GLU A 179 12.18 10.52 13.17
CA GLU A 179 13.58 10.92 13.12
C GLU A 179 14.42 9.73 12.66
N HIS A 180 15.35 9.98 11.75
CA HIS A 180 16.47 9.08 11.49
C HIS A 180 17.75 9.75 11.99
N ARG A 181 18.42 9.12 12.96
CA ARG A 181 19.69 9.60 13.51
C ARG A 181 20.82 8.81 12.87
N SER A 182 21.79 9.51 12.32
CA SER A 182 22.98 8.93 11.71
C SER A 182 24.23 9.66 12.21
N THR A 183 25.36 8.95 12.24
CA THR A 183 26.67 9.58 12.42
C THR A 183 27.09 10.41 11.20
N ASP A 184 26.45 10.17 10.05
CA ASP A 184 26.52 11.04 8.87
C ASP A 184 25.41 12.12 8.96
N PRO A 185 25.77 13.40 9.10
CA PRO A 185 24.80 14.50 9.13
C PRO A 185 23.89 14.55 7.89
N GLN A 186 24.37 14.13 6.72
CA GLN A 186 23.59 14.14 5.47
C GLN A 186 22.51 13.06 5.44
N ALA A 187 22.68 12.00 6.23
CA ALA A 187 21.69 10.93 6.36
C ALA A 187 20.62 11.23 7.43
N THR A 188 20.82 12.27 8.26
CA THR A 188 19.83 12.65 9.28
C THR A 188 18.56 13.20 8.63
N PHE A 189 17.40 12.71 9.06
CA PHE A 189 16.11 13.09 8.49
C PHE A 189 15.10 13.45 9.57
N SER A 190 14.52 14.64 9.44
CA SER A 190 13.38 15.13 10.22
C SER A 190 12.15 15.15 9.31
N LEU A 191 11.20 14.27 9.58
CA LEU A 191 9.99 14.16 8.77
C LEU A 191 9.16 15.46 8.82
N LYS A 192 9.08 16.09 9.99
CA LYS A 192 8.34 17.33 10.20
C LYS A 192 8.91 18.47 9.35
N ASP A 193 10.23 18.66 9.40
CA ASP A 193 10.88 19.75 8.65
C ASP A 193 10.78 19.51 7.15
N PHE A 194 10.86 18.25 6.71
CA PHE A 194 10.62 17.89 5.31
C PHE A 194 9.22 18.28 4.87
N ILE A 195 8.18 17.84 5.59
CA ILE A 195 6.78 18.13 5.22
C ILE A 195 6.51 19.63 5.18
N GLN A 196 7.06 20.41 6.13
CA GLN A 196 6.91 21.87 6.14
C GLN A 196 7.49 22.58 4.90
N LYS A 197 8.47 21.96 4.22
CA LYS A 197 9.07 22.49 2.98
C LYS A 197 8.31 22.08 1.71
N MET A 198 7.35 21.17 1.82
CA MET A 198 6.59 20.66 0.69
C MET A 198 5.29 21.46 0.53
N SER A 199 5.02 21.93 -0.69
CA SER A 199 3.75 22.61 -1.03
C SER A 199 2.65 21.63 -1.49
N ILE A 200 3.05 20.40 -1.80
CA ILE A 200 2.17 19.31 -2.24
C ILE A 200 1.89 18.33 -1.09
N PRO A 201 0.74 17.62 -1.10
CA PRO A 201 0.44 16.60 -0.10
C PRO A 201 1.57 15.57 0.06
N VAL A 202 1.91 15.27 1.32
CA VAL A 202 2.92 14.26 1.66
C VAL A 202 2.25 13.07 2.33
N ILE A 203 2.39 11.90 1.71
CA ILE A 203 2.02 10.61 2.28
C ILE A 203 3.25 10.01 2.97
N VAL A 204 3.09 9.44 4.17
CA VAL A 204 4.21 8.90 4.94
C VAL A 204 3.95 7.46 5.35
N GLY A 205 4.94 6.59 5.19
CA GLY A 205 4.94 5.32 5.89
C GLY A 205 6.08 4.38 5.50
N ASN A 206 6.13 3.15 5.98
CA ASN A 206 5.00 2.47 6.61
C ASN A 206 5.11 2.43 8.14
N CYS A 207 3.96 2.36 8.80
CA CYS A 207 3.84 2.04 10.22
C CYS A 207 2.73 1.00 10.46
N VAL A 208 2.64 0.43 11.67
CA VAL A 208 1.62 -0.59 12.03
C VAL A 208 1.07 -0.44 13.44
N THR A 209 1.40 0.66 14.11
CA THR A 209 1.07 0.88 15.53
C THR A 209 0.42 2.25 15.70
N TYR A 210 -0.52 2.33 16.64
CA TYR A 210 -1.19 3.56 17.04
C TYR A 210 -0.20 4.74 17.24
N ASP A 211 0.82 4.55 18.09
CA ASP A 211 1.70 5.67 18.50
C ASP A 211 2.48 6.25 17.32
N VAL A 212 3.08 5.38 16.49
CA VAL A 212 3.84 5.82 15.31
C VAL A 212 2.93 6.50 14.28
N ALA A 213 1.71 5.99 14.07
CA ALA A 213 0.75 6.64 13.18
C ALA A 213 0.36 8.04 13.68
N LEU A 214 0.12 8.18 14.98
CA LEU A 214 -0.16 9.47 15.62
C LEU A 214 1.01 10.46 15.42
N GLU A 215 2.24 9.99 15.57
CA GLU A 215 3.43 10.81 15.35
C GLU A 215 3.60 11.23 13.87
N HIS A 216 3.30 10.35 12.91
CA HIS A 216 3.25 10.74 11.49
C HIS A 216 2.17 11.81 11.23
N MET A 217 1.00 11.70 11.83
CA MET A 217 -0.06 12.72 11.70
C MET A 217 0.39 14.08 12.25
N LYS A 218 1.01 14.08 13.44
CA LYS A 218 1.57 15.28 14.09
C LYS A 218 2.69 15.94 13.27
N SER A 219 3.43 15.17 12.49
CA SER A 219 4.48 15.71 11.61
C SER A 219 3.95 16.53 10.44
N GLY A 220 2.65 16.44 10.14
CA GLY A 220 2.00 17.16 9.04
C GLY A 220 1.62 16.29 7.84
N ALA A 221 1.74 14.96 7.94
CA ALA A 221 1.40 14.05 6.85
C ALA A 221 -0.07 14.22 6.42
N SER A 222 -0.35 14.19 5.12
CA SER A 222 -1.70 14.20 4.56
C SER A 222 -2.36 12.82 4.60
N ALA A 223 -1.54 11.77 4.55
CA ALA A 223 -1.96 10.39 4.74
C ALA A 223 -0.83 9.54 5.32
N VAL A 224 -1.19 8.42 5.95
CA VAL A 224 -0.27 7.44 6.54
C VAL A 224 -0.41 6.09 5.84
N LEU A 225 0.69 5.53 5.34
CA LEU A 225 0.72 4.15 4.82
C LEU A 225 0.86 3.16 5.98
N VAL A 226 0.00 2.15 5.98
CA VAL A 226 -0.09 1.14 7.05
C VAL A 226 0.19 -0.25 6.50
N GLY A 227 1.26 -0.87 6.97
CA GLY A 227 1.59 -2.25 6.62
C GLY A 227 3.08 -2.56 6.63
N ILE A 228 3.49 -3.60 7.37
CA ILE A 228 4.89 -4.06 7.43
C ILE A 228 4.97 -5.57 7.23
N GLY A 229 5.58 -5.96 6.11
CA GLY A 229 5.79 -7.35 5.72
C GLY A 229 4.66 -8.12 5.03
N PRO A 230 3.43 -7.62 4.77
CA PRO A 230 2.37 -8.42 4.14
C PRO A 230 2.46 -8.48 2.61
N GLY A 231 3.33 -7.68 1.98
CA GLY A 231 3.45 -7.61 0.53
C GLY A 231 3.92 -8.94 -0.07
N ALA A 232 3.32 -9.34 -1.19
CA ALA A 232 3.57 -10.66 -1.80
C ALA A 232 5.04 -10.92 -2.19
N ALA A 233 5.78 -9.88 -2.58
CA ALA A 233 7.20 -9.95 -2.89
C ALA A 233 8.12 -9.58 -1.70
N CYS A 234 7.56 -9.33 -0.51
CA CYS A 234 8.31 -8.94 0.68
C CYS A 234 8.72 -10.16 1.49
N THR A 235 9.96 -10.17 1.97
CA THR A 235 10.47 -11.24 2.85
C THR A 235 10.80 -10.74 4.27
N SER A 236 10.42 -9.50 4.62
CA SER A 236 10.84 -8.86 5.89
C SER A 236 10.42 -9.64 7.14
N ARG A 237 9.25 -10.29 7.15
CA ARG A 237 8.83 -11.14 8.28
C ARG A 237 9.74 -12.35 8.46
N GLY A 238 10.16 -12.99 7.37
CA GLY A 238 11.06 -14.14 7.42
C GLY A 238 12.51 -13.73 7.69
N VAL A 239 12.98 -12.65 7.09
CA VAL A 239 14.38 -12.19 7.19
C VAL A 239 14.65 -11.46 8.51
N LEU A 240 13.71 -10.65 9.00
CA LEU A 240 13.90 -9.80 10.19
C LEU A 240 13.02 -10.18 11.37
N GLY A 241 11.97 -10.99 11.20
CA GLY A 241 10.99 -11.25 12.26
C GLY A 241 10.07 -10.05 12.56
N ILE A 242 10.01 -9.05 11.67
CA ILE A 242 9.25 -7.80 11.90
C ILE A 242 8.01 -7.77 11.01
N GLY A 243 6.85 -7.55 11.63
CA GLY A 243 5.59 -7.29 10.95
C GLY A 243 4.39 -7.48 11.87
N VAL A 244 3.25 -6.94 11.45
CA VAL A 244 1.95 -7.10 12.13
C VAL A 244 0.90 -7.44 11.06
N PRO A 245 -0.06 -8.33 11.35
CA PRO A 245 -1.19 -8.61 10.46
C PRO A 245 -2.07 -7.40 10.15
N MET A 246 -2.51 -7.28 8.89
CA MET A 246 -3.04 -6.04 8.32
C MET A 246 -4.34 -5.54 8.95
N ALA A 247 -5.30 -6.41 9.26
CA ALA A 247 -6.57 -5.96 9.84
C ALA A 247 -6.33 -5.26 11.17
N THR A 248 -5.46 -5.82 12.02
CA THR A 248 -5.05 -5.18 13.27
C THR A 248 -4.23 -3.91 13.05
N SER A 249 -3.29 -3.90 12.11
CA SER A 249 -2.49 -2.70 11.83
C SER A 249 -3.34 -1.53 11.37
N ILE A 250 -4.28 -1.76 10.46
CA ILE A 250 -5.18 -0.73 9.94
C ILE A 250 -6.06 -0.21 11.07
N ALA A 251 -6.68 -1.11 11.87
CA ALA A 251 -7.54 -0.70 12.98
C ALA A 251 -6.80 0.13 14.04
N ASP A 252 -5.57 -0.25 14.41
CA ASP A 252 -4.75 0.52 15.36
C ASP A 252 -4.43 1.93 14.85
N CYS A 253 -4.06 2.04 13.57
CA CYS A 253 -3.73 3.33 12.96
C CYS A 253 -4.97 4.18 12.70
N ALA A 254 -6.11 3.55 12.39
CA ALA A 254 -7.42 4.20 12.26
C ALA A 254 -7.86 4.82 13.59
N ALA A 255 -7.70 4.11 14.71
CA ALA A 255 -7.97 4.65 16.04
C ALA A 255 -7.11 5.89 16.34
N ALA A 256 -5.82 5.86 15.98
CA ALA A 256 -4.93 7.02 16.12
C ALA A 256 -5.39 8.23 15.30
N ARG A 257 -5.87 8.00 14.07
CA ARG A 257 -6.45 9.05 13.23
C ARG A 257 -7.68 9.64 13.88
N ASP A 258 -8.59 8.82 14.36
CA ASP A 258 -9.87 9.29 14.88
C ASP A 258 -9.65 10.13 16.15
N ASP A 259 -8.76 9.69 17.04
CA ASP A 259 -8.34 10.47 18.21
C ASP A 259 -7.63 11.78 17.82
N TYR A 260 -6.77 11.76 16.79
CA TYR A 260 -6.12 12.96 16.27
C TYR A 260 -7.15 13.94 15.68
N PHE A 261 -8.11 13.45 14.90
CA PHE A 261 -9.18 14.26 14.32
C PHE A 261 -10.07 14.88 15.41
N ASN A 262 -10.51 14.08 16.39
CA ASN A 262 -11.31 14.56 17.51
C ASN A 262 -10.60 15.66 18.31
N LYS A 263 -9.28 15.57 18.43
CA LYS A 263 -8.48 16.57 19.16
C LYS A 263 -8.16 17.84 18.36
N THR A 264 -7.99 17.72 17.04
CA THR A 264 -7.40 18.80 16.22
C THR A 264 -8.31 19.33 15.10
N GLY A 265 -9.40 18.63 14.78
CA GLY A 265 -10.24 18.87 13.61
C GLY A 265 -9.58 18.52 12.28
N ARG A 266 -8.34 18.02 12.27
CA ARG A 266 -7.59 17.72 11.04
C ARG A 266 -7.65 16.23 10.73
N TYR A 267 -8.28 15.91 9.61
CA TYR A 267 -8.41 14.54 9.14
C TYR A 267 -7.15 14.12 8.35
N VAL A 268 -6.54 12.98 8.71
CA VAL A 268 -5.37 12.42 8.03
C VAL A 268 -5.70 11.02 7.56
N HIS A 269 -5.59 10.75 6.26
CA HIS A 269 -6.06 9.48 5.71
C HIS A 269 -5.19 8.29 6.15
N ILE A 270 -5.81 7.13 6.33
CA ILE A 270 -5.13 5.85 6.48
C ILE A 270 -5.16 5.10 5.15
N ILE A 271 -3.99 4.68 4.67
CA ILE A 271 -3.85 3.91 3.44
C ILE A 271 -3.29 2.54 3.79
N GLY A 272 -4.08 1.47 3.65
CA GLY A 272 -3.57 0.11 3.86
C GLY A 272 -2.63 -0.28 2.72
N ASP A 273 -1.38 -0.61 3.00
CA ASP A 273 -0.35 -0.94 2.00
C ASP A 273 0.14 -2.39 2.14
N GLY A 274 -0.26 -3.22 1.16
CA GLY A 274 0.14 -4.62 1.03
C GLY A 274 -0.76 -5.62 1.75
N GLY A 275 -0.68 -6.89 1.33
CA GLY A 275 -1.49 -8.00 1.87
C GLY A 275 -2.82 -8.24 1.18
N MET A 276 -3.22 -7.41 0.23
CA MET A 276 -4.46 -7.58 -0.54
C MET A 276 -4.17 -8.25 -1.89
N GLY A 277 -4.77 -9.42 -2.11
CA GLY A 277 -4.72 -10.15 -3.37
C GLY A 277 -6.05 -10.13 -4.13
N THR A 278 -7.16 -9.90 -3.42
CA THR A 278 -8.53 -9.97 -3.95
C THR A 278 -9.33 -8.72 -3.58
N GLY A 279 -10.45 -8.51 -4.29
CA GLY A 279 -11.42 -7.46 -3.94
C GLY A 279 -11.98 -7.59 -2.53
N GLY A 280 -12.15 -8.82 -2.02
CA GLY A 280 -12.59 -9.06 -0.64
C GLY A 280 -11.58 -8.57 0.41
N ASP A 281 -10.29 -8.67 0.13
CA ASP A 281 -9.25 -8.12 1.01
C ASP A 281 -9.28 -6.59 1.04
N VAL A 282 -9.55 -5.95 -0.10
CA VAL A 282 -9.77 -4.50 -0.18
C VAL A 282 -10.99 -4.09 0.64
N CYS A 283 -12.11 -4.81 0.52
CA CYS A 283 -13.31 -4.54 1.32
C CYS A 283 -13.01 -4.65 2.82
N LYS A 284 -12.32 -5.71 3.24
CA LYS A 284 -11.89 -5.91 4.63
C LYS A 284 -10.93 -4.81 5.10
N ALA A 285 -9.99 -4.37 4.27
CA ALA A 285 -9.09 -3.27 4.60
C ALA A 285 -9.83 -1.95 4.85
N ILE A 286 -10.77 -1.59 3.98
CA ILE A 286 -11.60 -0.39 4.15
C ILE A 286 -12.46 -0.50 5.41
N ALA A 287 -13.11 -1.65 5.64
CA ALA A 287 -13.90 -1.89 6.84
C ALA A 287 -13.08 -1.79 8.14
N CYS A 288 -11.80 -2.20 8.12
CA CYS A 288 -10.90 -2.04 9.26
C CYS A 288 -10.48 -0.58 9.53
N GLY A 289 -10.89 0.38 8.72
CA GLY A 289 -10.60 1.79 8.92
C GLY A 289 -9.71 2.44 7.86
N ALA A 290 -9.35 1.75 6.77
CA ALA A 290 -8.60 2.40 5.69
C ALA A 290 -9.50 3.34 4.87
N ASP A 291 -8.97 4.48 4.47
CA ASP A 291 -9.61 5.43 3.55
C ASP A 291 -9.27 5.12 2.08
N ALA A 292 -8.10 4.52 1.86
CA ALA A 292 -7.68 3.96 0.59
C ALA A 292 -6.75 2.77 0.79
N VAL A 293 -6.43 2.08 -0.30
CA VAL A 293 -5.50 0.95 -0.29
C VAL A 293 -4.41 1.15 -1.34
N MET A 294 -3.19 0.77 -0.98
CA MET A 294 -2.07 0.62 -1.91
C MET A 294 -1.85 -0.87 -2.20
N ILE A 295 -1.94 -1.25 -3.48
CA ILE A 295 -1.78 -2.64 -3.92
C ILE A 295 -0.70 -2.76 -4.99
N GLY A 296 0.05 -3.87 -4.97
CA GLY A 296 1.14 -4.15 -5.91
C GLY A 296 0.88 -5.38 -6.77
N LEU A 297 0.70 -6.55 -6.14
CA LEU A 297 0.55 -7.83 -6.82
C LEU A 297 -0.57 -7.86 -7.87
N PRO A 298 -1.80 -7.36 -7.61
CA PRO A 298 -2.85 -7.38 -8.63
C PRO A 298 -2.46 -6.59 -9.88
N PHE A 299 -1.89 -5.39 -9.71
CA PHE A 299 -1.40 -4.59 -10.83
C PHE A 299 -0.21 -5.23 -11.56
N ALA A 300 0.69 -5.92 -10.85
CA ALA A 300 1.79 -6.65 -11.48
C ALA A 300 1.31 -7.82 -12.38
N LYS A 301 0.05 -8.27 -12.21
CA LYS A 301 -0.61 -9.28 -13.05
C LYS A 301 -1.36 -8.66 -14.23
N ALA A 302 -1.33 -7.34 -14.41
CA ALA A 302 -1.88 -6.71 -15.59
C ALA A 302 -1.05 -7.06 -16.84
N LYS A 303 -1.68 -7.12 -18.01
CA LYS A 303 -0.96 -7.30 -19.30
C LYS A 303 0.01 -6.16 -19.57
N GLU A 304 -0.35 -4.96 -19.12
CA GLU A 304 0.41 -3.72 -19.26
C GLU A 304 1.49 -3.58 -18.18
N ALA A 305 1.58 -4.51 -17.23
CA ALA A 305 2.51 -4.40 -16.12
C ALA A 305 3.97 -4.42 -16.61
N PRO A 306 4.81 -3.46 -16.17
CA PRO A 306 6.21 -3.36 -16.62
C PRO A 306 7.09 -4.54 -16.20
N GLY A 307 6.65 -5.33 -15.21
CA GLY A 307 7.34 -6.52 -14.74
C GLY A 307 7.26 -7.75 -15.66
N ASN A 308 6.57 -7.67 -16.81
CA ASN A 308 6.47 -8.75 -17.80
C ASN A 308 6.08 -10.12 -17.21
N GLY A 309 5.08 -10.13 -16.32
CA GLY A 309 4.62 -11.35 -15.63
C GLY A 309 5.43 -11.74 -14.39
N PHE A 310 6.35 -10.88 -13.96
CA PHE A 310 7.08 -10.98 -12.70
C PHE A 310 6.82 -9.77 -11.78
N HIS A 311 7.02 -9.98 -10.49
CA HIS A 311 6.89 -8.95 -9.46
C HIS A 311 8.03 -9.06 -8.45
N TRP A 312 8.57 -7.93 -7.99
CA TRP A 312 9.67 -7.90 -7.01
C TRP A 312 9.59 -6.69 -6.10
N GLY A 313 10.04 -6.86 -4.84
CA GLY A 313 10.00 -5.83 -3.79
C GLY A 313 11.05 -4.72 -3.96
N MET A 314 10.75 -3.50 -3.51
CA MET A 314 11.70 -2.36 -3.49
C MET A 314 12.95 -2.62 -2.65
N ALA A 315 12.89 -3.48 -1.63
CA ALA A 315 14.00 -3.79 -0.75
C ALA A 315 14.92 -4.91 -1.26
N THR A 316 14.62 -5.48 -2.43
CA THR A 316 15.43 -6.51 -3.09
C THR A 316 16.86 -6.05 -3.39
N PRO A 317 17.10 -4.84 -3.93
CA PRO A 317 18.44 -4.40 -4.34
C PRO A 317 19.36 -4.00 -3.18
N SER A 318 18.95 -4.20 -1.92
CA SER A 318 19.77 -3.80 -0.77
C SER A 318 21.16 -4.46 -0.85
N PRO A 319 22.25 -3.67 -0.77
CA PRO A 319 23.61 -4.22 -0.82
C PRO A 319 23.99 -4.93 0.48
N VAL A 320 23.28 -4.62 1.58
CA VAL A 320 23.56 -5.20 2.91
C VAL A 320 22.69 -6.42 3.17
N LEU A 321 21.37 -6.30 2.96
CA LEU A 321 20.43 -7.36 3.29
C LEU A 321 19.18 -7.26 2.40
N PRO A 322 19.12 -8.02 1.29
CA PRO A 322 17.94 -8.15 0.45
C PRO A 322 16.72 -8.61 1.25
N ARG A 323 15.60 -7.90 1.13
CA ARG A 323 14.34 -8.19 1.85
C ARG A 323 13.13 -8.30 0.92
N GLY A 324 13.41 -8.69 -0.32
CA GLY A 324 12.40 -8.99 -1.32
C GLY A 324 12.82 -10.19 -2.15
N THR A 325 11.84 -10.74 -2.87
CA THR A 325 12.03 -11.84 -3.80
C THR A 325 11.32 -11.53 -5.11
N ARG A 326 11.78 -12.13 -6.20
CA ARG A 326 11.05 -12.10 -7.47
C ARG A 326 10.10 -13.28 -7.54
N ILE A 327 8.84 -12.99 -7.80
CA ILE A 327 7.81 -13.99 -7.99
C ILE A 327 7.27 -13.94 -9.42
N LYS A 328 7.00 -15.10 -10.01
CA LYS A 328 6.28 -15.22 -11.27
C LYS A 328 4.79 -15.12 -10.97
N VAL A 329 4.12 -14.15 -11.56
CA VAL A 329 2.72 -13.82 -11.26
C VAL A 329 1.78 -14.07 -12.44
N GLY A 330 2.34 -14.19 -13.64
CA GLY A 330 1.56 -14.34 -14.87
C GLY A 330 0.72 -13.10 -15.17
N SER A 331 -0.29 -13.25 -16.03
CA SER A 331 -1.28 -12.21 -16.25
C SER A 331 -2.68 -12.73 -15.98
N ILE A 332 -3.52 -11.87 -15.41
CA ILE A 332 -4.93 -12.16 -15.13
C ILE A 332 -5.89 -11.27 -15.92
N GLY A 333 -5.41 -10.31 -16.71
CA GLY A 333 -6.26 -9.36 -17.44
C GLY A 333 -5.56 -8.04 -17.74
N THR A 334 -6.27 -7.10 -18.37
CA THR A 334 -5.81 -5.71 -18.53
C THR A 334 -5.92 -4.94 -17.21
N LEU A 335 -5.23 -3.80 -17.10
CA LEU A 335 -5.42 -2.85 -15.99
C LEU A 335 -6.91 -2.50 -15.78
N LYS A 336 -7.64 -2.25 -16.88
CA LYS A 336 -9.07 -1.95 -16.84
C LYS A 336 -9.89 -3.12 -16.30
N GLU A 337 -9.64 -4.35 -16.74
CA GLU A 337 -10.35 -5.54 -16.25
C GLU A 337 -10.07 -5.79 -14.77
N ILE A 338 -8.82 -5.57 -14.33
CA ILE A 338 -8.43 -5.74 -12.93
C ILE A 338 -9.10 -4.66 -12.07
N LEU A 339 -9.07 -3.39 -12.45
CA LEU A 339 -9.65 -2.33 -11.62
C LEU A 339 -11.18 -2.26 -11.70
N LEU A 340 -11.71 -2.18 -12.91
CA LEU A 340 -13.10 -1.79 -13.22
C LEU A 340 -13.93 -2.90 -13.84
N GLY A 341 -13.29 -4.01 -14.23
CA GLY A 341 -13.95 -5.11 -14.89
C GLY A 341 -14.25 -4.89 -16.39
N PRO A 342 -15.14 -5.72 -16.97
CA PRO A 342 -15.85 -6.81 -16.30
C PRO A 342 -14.88 -7.90 -15.81
N ALA A 343 -15.19 -8.50 -14.66
CA ALA A 343 -14.47 -9.69 -14.20
C ALA A 343 -14.80 -10.88 -15.11
N ARG A 344 -13.78 -11.63 -15.51
CA ARG A 344 -13.85 -12.87 -16.28
C ARG A 344 -13.39 -14.09 -15.48
N LEU A 345 -12.96 -13.86 -14.24
CA LEU A 345 -12.51 -14.87 -13.28
C LEU A 345 -13.41 -14.83 -12.04
N ASP A 346 -13.51 -15.95 -11.32
CA ASP A 346 -14.47 -16.18 -10.23
C ASP A 346 -13.85 -16.16 -8.81
N ASP A 347 -12.61 -15.69 -8.72
CA ASP A 347 -11.77 -15.74 -7.52
C ASP A 347 -11.49 -14.36 -6.89
N GLY A 348 -12.11 -13.31 -7.43
CA GLY A 348 -11.99 -11.95 -6.91
C GLY A 348 -10.66 -11.23 -7.22
N THR A 349 -9.82 -11.74 -8.12
CA THR A 349 -8.59 -11.04 -8.57
C THR A 349 -8.82 -10.02 -9.70
N GLN A 350 -10.07 -9.77 -10.08
CA GLN A 350 -10.46 -8.75 -11.07
C GLN A 350 -11.64 -7.93 -10.56
N ASN A 351 -11.89 -6.79 -11.22
CA ASN A 351 -12.94 -5.82 -10.89
C ASN A 351 -12.96 -5.41 -9.41
N PHE A 352 -11.83 -4.94 -8.90
CA PHE A 352 -11.70 -4.55 -7.48
C PHE A 352 -12.69 -3.44 -7.08
N VAL A 353 -12.97 -2.47 -7.97
CA VAL A 353 -13.95 -1.42 -7.70
C VAL A 353 -15.36 -1.98 -7.67
N GLY A 354 -15.70 -2.89 -8.59
CA GLY A 354 -16.99 -3.59 -8.57
C GLY A 354 -17.16 -4.46 -7.33
N ALA A 355 -16.11 -5.12 -6.86
CA ALA A 355 -16.12 -5.88 -5.61
C ALA A 355 -16.39 -4.98 -4.41
N LEU A 356 -15.74 -3.81 -4.33
CA LEU A 356 -15.98 -2.82 -3.29
C LEU A 356 -17.42 -2.31 -3.32
N LYS A 357 -17.94 -1.89 -4.49
CA LYS A 357 -19.33 -1.43 -4.62
C LYS A 357 -20.34 -2.51 -4.26
N THR A 358 -20.11 -3.75 -4.70
CA THR A 358 -21.00 -4.87 -4.38
C THR A 358 -21.00 -5.19 -2.88
N SER A 359 -19.82 -5.14 -2.25
CA SER A 359 -19.70 -5.30 -0.80
C SER A 359 -20.41 -4.17 -0.07
N MET A 360 -20.18 -2.92 -0.43
CA MET A 360 -20.85 -1.75 0.15
C MET A 360 -22.37 -1.84 0.04
N SER A 361 -22.88 -2.19 -1.14
CA SER A 361 -24.30 -2.42 -1.41
C SER A 361 -24.90 -3.50 -0.51
N THR A 362 -24.20 -4.63 -0.34
CA THR A 362 -24.67 -5.76 0.48
C THR A 362 -24.60 -5.46 1.98
N LEU A 363 -23.63 -4.66 2.40
CA LEU A 363 -23.42 -4.28 3.80
C LEU A 363 -24.25 -3.06 4.22
N GLY A 364 -24.88 -2.36 3.26
CA GLY A 364 -25.69 -1.17 3.52
C GLY A 364 -24.90 0.12 3.72
N ALA A 365 -23.68 0.21 3.15
CA ALA A 365 -22.80 1.37 3.26
C ALA A 365 -22.81 2.22 1.98
N GLN A 366 -23.17 3.49 2.06
CA GLN A 366 -23.25 4.39 0.89
C GLN A 366 -21.89 4.98 0.49
N ASN A 367 -20.92 5.01 1.41
CA ASN A 367 -19.61 5.62 1.18
C ASN A 367 -18.52 4.93 2.01
N ILE A 368 -17.26 5.31 1.78
CA ILE A 368 -16.10 4.77 2.49
C ILE A 368 -16.21 4.94 4.01
N LYS A 369 -16.82 6.03 4.49
CA LYS A 369 -16.97 6.27 5.94
C LYS A 369 -17.96 5.34 6.60
N GLU A 370 -19.09 5.09 5.95
CA GLU A 370 -20.05 4.08 6.42
C GLU A 370 -19.47 2.67 6.32
N MET A 371 -18.67 2.39 5.27
CA MET A 371 -17.98 1.11 5.14
C MET A 371 -17.03 0.85 6.32
N GLN A 372 -16.40 1.87 6.89
CA GLN A 372 -15.55 1.77 8.09
C GLN A 372 -16.34 1.46 9.38
N GLN A 373 -17.67 1.54 9.36
CA GLN A 373 -18.55 1.26 10.51
C GLN A 373 -19.23 -0.12 10.44
N VAL A 374 -19.02 -0.86 9.35
CA VAL A 374 -19.61 -2.20 9.19
C VAL A 374 -19.05 -3.16 10.25
N GLU A 375 -19.89 -4.09 10.70
CA GLU A 375 -19.46 -5.07 11.68
C GLU A 375 -18.44 -6.04 11.07
N VAL A 376 -17.37 -6.29 11.85
CA VAL A 376 -16.29 -7.22 11.51
C VAL A 376 -16.24 -8.32 12.57
N VAL A 377 -16.27 -9.57 12.13
CA VAL A 377 -16.23 -10.75 13.01
C VAL A 377 -14.96 -11.56 12.80
N LEU A 378 -14.55 -12.29 13.83
CA LEU A 378 -13.47 -13.29 13.71
C LEU A 378 -14.00 -14.53 13.01
N ALA A 379 -13.37 -14.90 11.90
CA ALA A 379 -13.76 -16.01 11.04
C ALA A 379 -12.53 -16.82 10.60
N PRO A 380 -11.82 -17.50 11.52
CA PRO A 380 -10.56 -18.21 11.21
C PRO A 380 -10.73 -19.36 10.21
N SER A 381 -11.97 -19.84 10.00
CA SER A 381 -12.29 -20.92 9.07
C SER A 381 -12.76 -20.42 7.69
N ILE A 382 -12.74 -19.11 7.42
CA ILE A 382 -13.33 -18.54 6.18
C ILE A 382 -12.69 -19.09 4.89
N LEU A 383 -11.42 -19.51 4.97
CA LEU A 383 -10.70 -20.11 3.84
C LEU A 383 -10.95 -21.62 3.67
N SER A 384 -11.59 -22.29 4.63
CA SER A 384 -11.79 -23.75 4.62
C SER A 384 -13.26 -24.16 4.60
N GLU A 385 -14.14 -23.39 5.23
CA GLU A 385 -15.58 -23.68 5.33
C GLU A 385 -16.23 -23.76 3.94
N GLY A 386 -16.73 -24.96 3.59
CA GLY A 386 -17.38 -25.22 2.30
C GLY A 386 -16.46 -25.17 1.07
N LYS A 387 -15.13 -25.08 1.24
CA LYS A 387 -14.18 -24.89 0.11
C LYS A 387 -13.51 -26.17 -0.41
N THR A 388 -13.92 -27.35 0.05
CA THR A 388 -13.30 -28.63 -0.30
C THR A 388 -13.22 -28.87 -1.81
N PHE A 389 -14.34 -28.71 -2.54
CA PHE A 389 -14.36 -28.92 -3.99
C PHE A 389 -13.60 -27.84 -4.76
N GLN A 390 -13.67 -26.59 -4.32
CA GLN A 390 -12.91 -25.48 -4.91
C GLN A 390 -11.41 -25.77 -4.87
N LYS A 391 -10.89 -26.22 -3.72
CA LYS A 391 -9.47 -26.59 -3.55
C LYS A 391 -9.09 -27.84 -4.36
N ALA A 392 -9.96 -28.86 -4.37
CA ALA A 392 -9.69 -30.09 -5.11
C ALA A 392 -9.61 -29.86 -6.63
N GLN A 393 -10.38 -28.89 -7.14
CA GLN A 393 -10.48 -28.60 -8.57
C GLN A 393 -9.66 -27.38 -9.03
N LYS A 394 -9.03 -26.64 -8.11
CA LYS A 394 -8.28 -25.41 -8.42
C LYS A 394 -9.14 -24.29 -9.02
N LEU A 395 -10.29 -24.02 -8.39
CA LEU A 395 -11.30 -23.05 -8.84
C LEU A 395 -11.68 -22.07 -7.73
N GLY A 396 -12.21 -20.88 -8.07
CA GLY A 396 -12.66 -19.89 -7.09
C GLY A 396 -11.62 -19.55 -6.02
N MET A 397 -11.97 -19.71 -4.74
CA MET A 397 -11.04 -19.46 -3.60
C MET A 397 -9.99 -20.57 -3.41
N GLY A 398 -10.10 -21.67 -4.16
CA GLY A 398 -9.17 -22.79 -4.15
C GLY A 398 -8.25 -22.84 -5.37
N LYS A 399 -8.20 -21.74 -6.14
CA LYS A 399 -7.31 -21.46 -7.28
C LYS A 399 -5.97 -22.18 -7.26
#